data_AF-A0A1R2AL40-F1
#
_entry.id   AF-A0A1R2AL40-F1
#
_cell.length_a   1.000
_cell.length_b   1.000
_cell.length_c   1.000
_cell.angle_alpha   90.00
_cell.angle_beta   90.00
_cell.angle_gamma   90.00
#
_symmetry.space_group_name_H-M   'P 1'
#
loop_
_entity.id
_entity.type
_entity.pdbx_description
1 polymer ?
#
loop_
_entity_poly.entity_id
_entity_poly.type
_entity_poly.pdbx_seq_one_letter_code
_entity_poly.pdbx_strand_id
1 'polypeptide(L)'
;MSFTCRSPDCMLWAESECSCQEKFRYCGYHMLNHHKESVCGTKSLKRELYESLSKVKETEKILEQLKADLISTADNMIASILQIVYEGVNQIERKKDDVSKWMRENEDKNIEDILGQFKFLRIKERSTESFTKYIRKLLSLNQQSKIELICEVNFLKDKSNAFQTESEKSKNEYVELATKIREGNYSLVDYEKQLNEVRIFNIELETKLKDKEKEFKDLSDKIDAEREQKCRQDELKNKLDKDQEERRKKEKIERQAQKTAARKLEIDEIQKKEITARNEQKRLIDESITLKKGLEDQKKVAQEEKKMYEEMVKKLEALGQENSLRIKELEKSLKNCNDECATLRQVKEERDKKVEEKRRKKEEEEKRKRDEEEEIIRKQVEEKKRLDEEERERKMKEEKKKRDEEEKKKIEEQRIKKEEEERKKQEEEGRKKIQEEDKKRDEEEKKIQGNQGAGMRYL
;
A
#
# COMPACT_ATOMS: atom_id res chain seq x y z
N MET A 1 -28.31 9.20 -1.92
CA MET A 1 -28.09 7.76 -1.65
C MET A 1 -27.10 7.64 -0.51
N SER A 2 -27.32 6.78 0.47
CA SER A 2 -26.33 6.57 1.53
C SER A 2 -25.20 5.65 1.05
N PHE A 3 -23.97 5.97 1.47
CA PHE A 3 -22.80 5.11 1.31
C PHE A 3 -22.47 4.38 2.63
N THR A 4 -23.42 4.29 3.54
CA THR A 4 -23.27 3.57 4.80
C THR A 4 -23.62 2.10 4.60
N CYS A 5 -22.90 1.21 5.29
CA CYS A 5 -23.24 -0.20 5.34
C CYS A 5 -24.66 -0.40 5.89
N ARG A 6 -25.44 -1.31 5.28
CA ARG A 6 -26.82 -1.58 5.69
C ARG A 6 -26.94 -2.50 6.90
N SER A 7 -25.85 -3.18 7.28
CA SER A 7 -25.82 -4.01 8.49
C SER A 7 -26.09 -3.15 9.74
N PRO A 8 -26.96 -3.59 10.67
CA PRO A 8 -27.18 -2.91 11.93
C PRO A 8 -25.86 -2.63 12.65
N ASP A 9 -25.75 -1.46 13.27
CA ASP A 9 -24.56 -1.03 14.04
C ASP A 9 -23.25 -0.89 13.24
N CYS A 10 -23.28 -1.06 11.91
CA CYS A 10 -22.11 -0.87 11.08
C CYS A 10 -22.01 0.56 10.53
N MET A 11 -21.09 1.35 11.09
CA MET A 11 -20.80 2.71 10.62
C MET A 11 -19.77 2.78 9.48
N LEU A 12 -19.32 1.64 8.97
CA LEU A 12 -18.36 1.60 7.86
C LEU A 12 -19.02 1.96 6.53
N TRP A 13 -18.20 2.46 5.61
CA TRP A 13 -18.63 2.77 4.25
C TRP A 13 -18.94 1.49 3.48
N ALA A 14 -19.99 1.52 2.68
CA ALA A 14 -20.32 0.45 1.76
C ALA A 14 -19.37 0.51 0.56
N GLU A 15 -18.59 -0.56 0.37
CA GLU A 15 -17.65 -0.69 -0.74
C GLU A 15 -18.29 -1.34 -1.96
N SER A 16 -19.37 -2.10 -1.75
CA SER A 16 -20.02 -2.92 -2.76
C SER A 16 -21.54 -2.92 -2.59
N GLU A 17 -22.24 -3.05 -3.71
CA GLU A 17 -23.69 -3.26 -3.81
C GLU A 17 -23.93 -4.69 -4.33
N CYS A 18 -24.81 -5.45 -3.67
CA CYS A 18 -25.14 -6.80 -4.09
C CYS A 18 -26.20 -6.82 -5.21
N SER A 19 -26.29 -7.93 -5.95
CA SER A 19 -27.27 -8.12 -7.02
C SER A 19 -28.61 -8.71 -6.56
N CYS A 20 -28.88 -8.78 -5.26
CA CYS A 20 -30.18 -9.20 -4.74
C CYS A 20 -31.28 -8.21 -5.16
N GLN A 21 -32.55 -8.62 -5.06
CA GLN A 21 -33.70 -7.80 -5.47
C GLN A 21 -33.73 -6.42 -4.80
N GLU A 22 -33.32 -6.33 -3.53
CA GLU A 22 -33.28 -5.08 -2.76
C GLU A 22 -31.96 -4.27 -2.92
N LYS A 23 -30.97 -4.79 -3.67
CA LYS A 23 -29.66 -4.14 -3.91
C LYS A 23 -28.99 -3.60 -2.64
N PHE A 24 -28.77 -4.47 -1.67
CA PHE A 24 -28.14 -4.07 -0.41
C PHE A 24 -26.70 -3.60 -0.60
N ARG A 25 -26.28 -2.67 0.26
CA ARG A 25 -24.94 -2.08 0.25
C ARG A 25 -24.22 -2.45 1.53
N TYR A 26 -23.04 -3.05 1.41
CA TYR A 26 -22.27 -3.54 2.54
C TYR A 26 -20.82 -3.09 2.48
N CYS A 27 -20.19 -2.97 3.65
CA CYS A 27 -18.73 -2.90 3.74
C CYS A 27 -18.12 -4.25 3.34
N GLY A 28 -16.80 -4.30 3.11
CA GLY A 28 -16.14 -5.54 2.68
C GLY A 28 -16.42 -6.74 3.58
N TYR A 29 -16.42 -6.54 4.91
CA TYR A 29 -16.69 -7.59 5.89
C TYR A 29 -18.14 -8.11 5.82
N HIS A 30 -19.13 -7.23 5.85
CA HIS A 30 -20.53 -7.64 5.81
C HIS A 30 -20.94 -8.21 4.44
N MET A 31 -20.27 -7.80 3.36
CA MET A 31 -20.48 -8.42 2.05
C MET A 31 -20.00 -9.88 2.03
N LEU A 32 -18.86 -10.17 2.68
CA LEU A 32 -18.38 -11.56 2.81
C LEU A 32 -19.34 -12.43 3.63
N ASN A 33 -19.92 -11.88 4.71
CA ASN A 33 -20.93 -12.61 5.48
C ASN A 33 -22.22 -12.80 4.68
N HIS A 34 -22.68 -11.79 3.97
CA HIS A 34 -23.82 -11.90 3.06
C HIS A 34 -23.62 -12.99 2.00
N HIS A 35 -22.41 -13.13 1.46
CA HIS A 35 -22.07 -14.18 0.49
C HIS A 35 -22.05 -15.60 1.08
N LYS A 36 -21.93 -15.76 2.41
CA LYS A 36 -22.07 -17.07 3.05
C LYS A 36 -23.53 -17.53 3.04
N GLU A 37 -24.47 -16.59 3.11
CA GLU A 37 -25.91 -16.86 3.19
C GLU A 37 -26.61 -16.76 1.84
N SER A 38 -26.02 -16.05 0.87
CA SER A 38 -26.62 -15.77 -0.43
C SER A 38 -25.61 -15.87 -1.57
N VAL A 39 -26.04 -16.47 -2.69
CA VAL A 39 -25.24 -16.56 -3.92
C VAL A 39 -25.63 -15.39 -4.82
N CYS A 40 -25.05 -14.22 -4.59
CA CYS A 40 -25.30 -13.01 -5.39
C CYS A 40 -24.01 -12.44 -5.99
N GLY A 41 -24.14 -11.70 -7.08
CA GLY A 41 -23.05 -10.91 -7.65
C GLY A 41 -22.81 -9.61 -6.89
N THR A 42 -21.62 -9.03 -7.05
CA THR A 42 -21.25 -7.74 -6.42
C THR A 42 -20.83 -6.70 -7.45
N LYS A 43 -21.38 -5.50 -7.33
CA LYS A 43 -20.93 -4.29 -8.04
C LYS A 43 -20.10 -3.43 -7.07
N SER A 44 -18.88 -3.08 -7.45
CA SER A 44 -18.07 -2.16 -6.63
C SER A 44 -18.62 -0.72 -6.69
N LEU A 45 -18.75 -0.09 -5.52
CA LEU A 45 -19.16 1.30 -5.35
C LEU A 45 -17.98 2.26 -5.24
N LYS A 46 -16.73 1.76 -5.27
CA LYS A 46 -15.52 2.58 -5.05
C LYS A 46 -15.48 3.81 -5.98
N ARG A 47 -15.79 3.64 -7.26
CA ARG A 47 -15.79 4.75 -8.23
C ARG A 47 -16.83 5.81 -7.89
N GLU A 48 -18.07 5.41 -7.61
CA GLU A 48 -19.17 6.30 -7.26
C GLU A 48 -18.91 7.05 -5.94
N LEU A 49 -18.29 6.35 -4.98
CA LEU A 49 -17.86 6.91 -3.71
C LEU A 49 -16.76 7.97 -3.91
N TYR A 50 -15.71 7.66 -4.68
CA TYR A 50 -14.65 8.62 -4.97
C TYR A 50 -15.16 9.85 -5.71
N GLU A 51 -16.07 9.68 -6.68
CA GLU A 51 -16.69 10.82 -7.38
C GLU A 51 -17.50 11.69 -6.41
N SER A 52 -18.29 11.07 -5.53
CA SER A 52 -19.08 11.78 -4.53
C SER A 52 -18.19 12.52 -3.51
N LEU A 53 -17.12 11.87 -3.03
CA LEU A 53 -16.13 12.50 -2.14
C LEU A 53 -15.38 13.64 -2.82
N SER A 54 -15.08 13.52 -4.13
CA SER A 54 -14.47 14.59 -4.89
C SER A 54 -15.38 15.81 -4.96
N LYS A 55 -16.69 15.61 -5.19
CA LYS A 55 -17.69 16.69 -5.17
C LYS A 55 -17.80 17.32 -3.78
N VAL A 56 -17.79 16.53 -2.71
CA VAL A 56 -17.80 17.07 -1.33
C VAL A 56 -16.57 17.94 -1.06
N LYS A 57 -15.38 17.48 -1.45
CA LYS A 57 -14.14 18.27 -1.31
C LYS A 57 -14.15 19.54 -2.14
N GLU A 58 -14.75 19.50 -3.33
CA GLU A 58 -14.92 20.70 -4.16
C GLU A 58 -15.87 21.70 -3.49
N THR A 59 -17.01 21.23 -2.95
CA THR A 59 -17.93 22.06 -2.16
C THR A 59 -17.25 22.65 -0.92
N GLU A 60 -16.45 21.87 -0.20
CA GLU A 60 -15.67 22.34 0.95
C GLU A 60 -14.72 23.48 0.57
N LYS A 61 -14.01 23.35 -0.57
CA LYS A 61 -13.16 24.43 -1.10
C LYS A 61 -13.97 25.69 -1.44
N ILE A 62 -15.16 25.53 -2.05
CA ILE A 62 -16.05 26.65 -2.34
C ILE A 62 -16.49 27.34 -1.05
N LEU A 63 -16.83 26.58 0.00
CA LEU A 63 -17.22 27.13 1.29
C LEU A 63 -16.08 27.88 1.98
N GLU A 64 -14.85 27.36 1.94
CA GLU A 64 -13.68 28.07 2.46
C GLU A 64 -13.37 29.35 1.66
N GLN A 65 -13.56 29.33 0.34
CA GLN A 65 -13.44 30.54 -0.47
C GLN A 65 -14.51 31.58 -0.09
N LEU A 66 -15.77 31.17 0.03
CA LEU A 66 -16.87 32.06 0.44
C LEU A 66 -16.62 32.66 1.83
N LYS A 67 -16.07 31.88 2.76
CA LYS A 67 -15.65 32.35 4.08
C LYS A 67 -14.55 33.40 3.99
N ALA A 68 -13.52 33.16 3.17
CA ALA A 68 -12.45 34.14 2.94
C ALA A 68 -12.97 35.43 2.30
N ASP A 69 -13.86 35.33 1.32
CA ASP A 69 -14.48 36.47 0.65
C ASP A 69 -15.35 37.29 1.62
N LEU A 70 -16.08 36.61 2.52
CA LEU A 70 -16.89 37.25 3.55
C LEU A 70 -16.01 38.04 4.55
N ILE A 71 -14.91 37.44 5.00
CA ILE A 71 -13.95 38.09 5.91
C ILE A 71 -13.33 39.32 5.22
N SER A 72 -12.84 39.17 3.99
CA SER A 72 -12.28 40.27 3.19
C SER A 72 -13.28 41.41 2.99
N THR A 73 -14.54 41.07 2.70
CA THR A 73 -15.62 42.07 2.57
C THR A 73 -15.85 42.82 3.89
N ALA A 74 -15.88 42.11 5.01
CA ALA A 74 -16.03 42.72 6.33
C ALA A 74 -14.85 43.65 6.66
N ASP A 75 -13.61 43.24 6.39
CA ASP A 75 -12.41 44.06 6.61
C ASP A 75 -12.45 45.35 5.78
N ASN A 76 -12.85 45.27 4.50
CA ASN A 76 -13.00 46.44 3.62
C ASN A 76 -14.09 47.40 4.13
N MET A 77 -15.19 46.87 4.65
CA MET A 77 -16.26 47.66 5.26
C MET A 77 -15.78 48.35 6.54
N ILE A 78 -15.07 47.64 7.41
CA ILE A 78 -14.49 48.21 8.64
C ILE A 78 -13.52 49.34 8.27
N ALA A 79 -12.63 49.12 7.29
CA ALA A 79 -11.69 50.14 6.82
C ALA A 79 -12.42 51.39 6.30
N SER A 80 -13.48 51.21 5.50
CA SER A 80 -14.29 52.32 4.96
C SER A 80 -15.00 53.10 6.07
N ILE A 81 -15.56 52.41 7.06
CA ILE A 81 -16.22 53.05 8.22
C ILE A 81 -15.18 53.83 9.03
N LEU A 82 -14.04 53.22 9.33
CA LEU A 82 -12.96 53.88 10.08
C LEU A 82 -12.45 55.13 9.36
N GLN A 83 -12.33 55.08 8.03
CA GLN A 83 -11.96 56.23 7.21
C GLN A 83 -13.00 57.36 7.34
N ILE A 84 -14.28 57.06 7.18
CA ILE A 84 -15.36 58.06 7.31
C ILE A 84 -15.38 58.67 8.71
N VAL A 85 -15.17 57.86 9.75
CA VAL A 85 -15.09 58.33 11.13
C VAL A 85 -13.88 59.26 11.31
N TYR A 86 -12.70 58.87 10.81
CA TYR A 86 -11.48 59.68 10.88
C TYR A 86 -11.64 61.02 10.14
N GLU A 87 -12.22 61.01 8.94
CA GLU A 87 -12.54 62.22 8.18
C GLU A 87 -13.51 63.14 8.94
N GLY A 88 -14.55 62.56 9.55
CA GLY A 88 -15.51 63.29 10.38
C GLY A 88 -14.86 63.92 11.62
N VAL A 89 -14.00 63.19 12.32
CA VAL A 89 -13.22 63.70 13.48
C VAL A 89 -12.32 64.85 13.05
N ASN A 90 -11.56 64.70 11.96
CA ASN A 90 -10.69 65.75 11.44
C ASN A 90 -11.46 67.00 10.97
N GLN A 91 -12.70 66.85 10.50
CA GLN A 91 -13.56 68.00 10.18
C GLN A 91 -13.98 68.73 11.47
N ILE A 92 -14.36 68.00 12.52
CA ILE A 92 -14.69 68.57 13.82
C ILE A 92 -13.48 69.30 14.42
N GLU A 93 -12.29 68.70 14.36
CA GLU A 93 -11.05 69.32 14.85
C GLU A 93 -10.71 70.60 14.08
N ARG A 94 -10.72 70.57 12.75
CA ARG A 94 -10.51 71.78 11.93
C ARG A 94 -11.51 72.88 12.27
N LYS A 95 -12.78 72.53 12.49
CA LYS A 95 -13.80 73.50 12.88
C LYS A 95 -13.60 74.03 14.29
N LYS A 96 -13.12 73.21 15.22
CA LYS A 96 -12.73 73.64 16.56
C LYS A 96 -11.57 74.63 16.49
N ASP A 97 -10.60 74.40 15.61
CA ASP A 97 -9.48 75.31 15.36
C ASP A 97 -9.96 76.63 14.73
N ASP A 98 -10.88 76.58 13.76
CA ASP A 98 -11.51 77.76 13.16
C ASP A 98 -12.20 78.63 14.24
N VAL A 99 -12.99 77.99 15.12
CA VAL A 99 -13.65 78.66 16.24
C VAL A 99 -12.63 79.24 17.22
N SER A 100 -11.58 78.50 17.54
CA SER A 100 -10.51 78.96 18.44
C SER A 100 -9.72 80.12 17.85
N LYS A 101 -9.47 80.11 16.54
CA LYS A 101 -8.86 81.21 15.81
C LYS A 101 -9.78 82.44 15.80
N TRP A 102 -11.06 82.25 15.50
CA TRP A 102 -12.05 83.33 15.55
C TRP A 102 -12.15 83.99 16.93
N MET A 103 -12.19 83.18 18.01
CA MET A 103 -12.19 83.68 19.39
C MET A 103 -10.97 84.56 19.73
N ARG A 104 -9.84 84.38 19.04
CA ARG A 104 -8.63 85.20 19.22
C ARG A 104 -8.64 86.48 18.37
N GLU A 105 -9.40 86.51 17.28
CA GLU A 105 -9.30 87.54 16.24
C GLU A 105 -10.48 88.53 16.20
N ASN A 106 -11.65 88.20 16.76
CA ASN A 106 -12.82 89.10 16.72
C ASN A 106 -13.45 89.27 18.11
N GLU A 107 -13.44 90.50 18.65
CA GLU A 107 -14.20 90.87 19.86
C GLU A 107 -15.66 91.26 19.58
N ASP A 108 -16.03 91.62 18.34
CA ASP A 108 -17.29 92.34 18.04
C ASP A 108 -18.25 91.66 17.03
N LYS A 109 -18.03 90.41 16.60
CA LYS A 109 -18.94 89.75 15.63
C LYS A 109 -19.94 88.80 16.29
N ASN A 110 -21.18 88.82 15.78
CA ASN A 110 -22.30 88.04 16.31
C ASN A 110 -21.99 86.53 16.26
N ILE A 111 -21.90 85.91 17.43
CA ILE A 111 -21.57 84.49 17.64
C ILE A 111 -22.59 83.54 16.97
N GLU A 112 -23.80 84.06 16.70
CA GLU A 112 -24.92 83.33 16.12
C GLU A 112 -24.69 82.92 14.66
N ASP A 113 -23.96 83.72 13.86
CA ASP A 113 -23.66 83.37 12.46
C ASP A 113 -22.74 82.15 12.37
N ILE A 114 -21.83 82.00 13.33
CA ILE A 114 -20.93 80.86 13.43
C ILE A 114 -21.67 79.65 13.98
N LEU A 115 -22.42 79.82 15.08
CA LEU A 115 -23.23 78.74 15.67
C LEU A 115 -24.32 78.23 14.70
N GLY A 116 -24.83 79.07 13.82
CA GLY A 116 -25.77 78.70 12.75
C GLY A 116 -25.20 77.63 11.82
N GLN A 117 -23.91 77.69 11.51
CA GLN A 117 -23.25 76.67 10.69
C GLN A 117 -23.08 75.33 11.41
N PHE A 118 -23.09 75.33 12.75
CA PHE A 118 -22.94 74.13 13.59
C PHE A 118 -24.26 73.39 13.88
N LYS A 119 -25.42 74.04 13.71
CA LYS A 119 -26.74 73.43 13.97
C LYS A 119 -27.07 72.22 13.09
N PHE A 120 -26.41 72.06 11.95
CA PHE A 120 -26.70 71.00 10.98
C PHE A 120 -25.95 69.68 11.22
N LEU A 121 -24.98 69.63 12.15
CA LEU A 121 -24.27 68.40 12.49
C LEU A 121 -25.05 67.56 13.52
N ARG A 122 -26.27 67.13 13.17
CA ARG A 122 -27.03 66.13 13.96
C ARG A 122 -26.45 64.72 13.73
N ILE A 123 -25.30 64.45 14.32
CA ILE A 123 -24.67 63.10 14.31
C ILE A 123 -25.46 62.12 15.20
N LYS A 124 -26.27 62.63 16.15
CA LYS A 124 -26.83 61.88 17.29
C LYS A 124 -27.88 60.80 16.99
N GLU A 125 -28.41 60.68 15.77
CA GLU A 125 -29.54 59.75 15.50
C GLU A 125 -29.30 58.78 14.34
N ARG A 126 -28.05 58.37 14.10
CA ARG A 126 -27.82 57.19 13.27
C ARG A 126 -28.12 55.95 14.11
N SER A 127 -29.34 55.43 14.00
CA SER A 127 -29.72 54.20 14.70
C SER A 127 -28.80 53.06 14.26
N THR A 128 -28.07 52.50 15.21
CA THR A 128 -27.21 51.33 15.01
C THR A 128 -28.02 50.14 14.48
N GLU A 129 -29.31 50.10 14.79
CA GLU A 129 -30.25 49.08 14.35
C GLU A 129 -30.56 49.16 12.85
N SER A 130 -30.77 50.36 12.31
CA SER A 130 -30.98 50.58 10.87
C SER A 130 -29.72 50.28 10.07
N PHE A 131 -28.55 50.67 10.58
CA PHE A 131 -27.27 50.33 9.97
C PHE A 131 -27.03 48.81 9.98
N THR A 132 -27.25 48.15 11.12
CA THR A 132 -27.12 46.69 11.25
C THR A 132 -28.08 45.97 10.32
N LYS A 133 -29.33 46.43 10.19
CA LYS A 133 -30.32 45.89 9.25
C LYS A 133 -29.84 46.02 7.81
N TYR A 134 -29.28 47.18 7.43
CA TYR A 134 -28.76 47.42 6.09
C TYR A 134 -27.54 46.55 5.78
N ILE A 135 -26.60 46.43 6.72
CA ILE A 135 -25.42 45.57 6.56
C ILE A 135 -25.81 44.10 6.41
N ARG A 136 -26.75 43.59 7.20
CA ARG A 136 -27.26 42.20 7.02
C ARG A 136 -27.87 41.99 5.64
N LYS A 137 -28.57 42.99 5.10
CA LYS A 137 -29.16 42.96 3.74
C LYS A 137 -28.06 42.97 2.66
N LEU A 138 -27.02 43.77 2.85
CA LEU A 138 -25.93 43.93 1.89
C LEU A 138 -25.04 42.67 1.81
N LEU A 139 -24.79 42.04 2.95
CA LEU A 139 -24.00 40.80 3.04
C LEU A 139 -24.78 39.54 2.67
N SER A 140 -26.08 39.65 2.34
CA SER A 140 -26.95 38.52 1.95
C SER A 140 -26.88 37.31 2.89
N LEU A 141 -26.56 37.54 4.17
CA LEU A 141 -26.30 36.47 5.16
C LEU A 141 -27.55 35.64 5.49
N ASN A 142 -28.73 36.16 5.15
CA ASN A 142 -29.97 35.38 5.10
C ASN A 142 -30.54 35.48 3.69
N GLN A 143 -30.86 34.32 3.12
CA GLN A 143 -31.80 34.24 2.00
C GLN A 143 -33.09 34.92 2.48
N GLN A 144 -33.36 36.15 2.02
CA GLN A 144 -34.51 36.92 2.51
C GLN A 144 -35.75 36.04 2.39
N SER A 145 -36.35 35.71 3.52
CA SER A 145 -37.57 34.91 3.49
C SER A 145 -38.62 35.73 2.75
N LYS A 146 -39.50 35.06 2.00
CA LYS A 146 -40.62 35.71 1.30
C LYS A 146 -41.43 36.64 2.22
N ILE A 147 -41.45 36.34 3.52
CA ILE A 147 -42.10 37.10 4.59
C ILE A 147 -41.40 38.44 4.82
N GLU A 148 -40.07 38.49 4.86
CA GLU A 148 -39.31 39.74 5.06
C GLU A 148 -39.48 40.73 3.90
N LEU A 149 -39.56 40.22 2.66
CA LEU A 149 -39.87 41.04 1.49
C LEU A 149 -41.27 41.65 1.56
N ILE A 150 -42.27 40.88 2.01
CA ILE A 150 -43.64 41.37 2.20
C ILE A 150 -43.68 42.47 3.27
N CYS A 151 -42.97 42.28 4.39
CA CYS A 151 -42.89 43.31 5.44
C CYS A 151 -42.27 44.62 4.94
N GLU A 152 -41.21 44.55 4.12
CA GLU A 152 -40.57 45.77 3.58
C GLU A 152 -41.47 46.50 2.59
N VAL A 153 -42.20 45.77 1.73
CA VAL A 153 -43.17 46.36 0.80
C VAL A 153 -44.30 47.07 1.57
N ASN A 154 -44.81 46.46 2.63
CA ASN A 154 -45.86 47.07 3.44
C ASN A 154 -45.37 48.34 4.14
N PHE A 155 -44.15 48.32 4.71
CA PHE A 155 -43.55 49.50 5.33
C PHE A 155 -43.40 50.68 4.36
N LEU A 156 -42.95 50.41 3.11
CA LEU A 156 -42.84 51.46 2.09
C LEU A 156 -44.20 52.01 1.67
N LYS A 157 -45.22 51.14 1.60
CA LYS A 157 -46.60 51.53 1.30
C LYS A 157 -47.17 52.46 2.37
N ASP A 158 -46.94 52.15 3.63
CA ASP A 158 -47.41 52.98 4.76
C ASP A 158 -46.76 54.37 4.74
N LYS A 159 -45.45 54.45 4.44
CA LYS A 159 -44.75 55.72 4.26
C LYS A 159 -45.31 56.55 3.10
N SER A 160 -45.59 55.91 1.97
CA SER A 160 -46.18 56.58 0.81
C SER A 160 -47.55 57.18 1.13
N ASN A 161 -48.39 56.42 1.85
CA ASN A 161 -49.72 56.87 2.26
C ASN A 161 -49.65 58.05 3.24
N ALA A 162 -48.67 58.05 4.16
CA ALA A 162 -48.48 59.15 5.09
C ALA A 162 -48.13 60.47 4.36
N PHE A 163 -47.23 60.42 3.38
CA PHE A 163 -46.89 61.59 2.55
C PHE A 163 -48.09 62.12 1.74
N GLN A 164 -48.90 61.22 1.20
CA GLN A 164 -50.14 61.62 0.50
C GLN A 164 -51.10 62.34 1.44
N THR A 165 -51.27 61.83 2.66
CA THR A 165 -52.18 62.41 3.66
C THR A 165 -51.71 63.80 4.09
N GLU A 166 -50.40 63.98 4.27
CA GLU A 166 -49.80 65.27 4.64
C GLU A 166 -49.93 66.29 3.49
N SER A 167 -49.73 65.85 2.25
CA SER A 167 -49.97 66.69 1.07
C SER A 167 -51.44 67.13 0.94
N GLU A 168 -52.39 66.27 1.28
CA GLU A 168 -53.81 66.60 1.22
C GLU A 168 -54.22 67.58 2.33
N LYS A 169 -53.65 67.43 3.54
CA LYS A 169 -53.85 68.40 4.62
C LYS A 169 -53.43 69.82 4.22
N SER A 170 -52.23 69.98 3.68
CA SER A 170 -51.76 71.30 3.26
C SER A 170 -52.61 71.91 2.14
N LYS A 171 -53.14 71.09 1.22
CA LYS A 171 -54.08 71.57 0.19
C LYS A 171 -55.38 72.08 0.81
N ASN A 172 -55.92 71.37 1.79
CA ASN A 172 -57.16 71.75 2.47
C ASN A 172 -57.00 73.02 3.31
N GLU A 173 -55.88 73.17 4.02
CA GLU A 173 -55.56 74.40 4.78
C GLU A 173 -55.53 75.63 3.86
N TYR A 174 -54.97 75.49 2.65
CA TYR A 174 -54.93 76.57 1.67
C TYR A 174 -56.33 76.95 1.16
N VAL A 175 -57.18 75.95 0.90
CA VAL A 175 -58.57 76.18 0.48
C VAL A 175 -59.37 76.86 1.57
N GLU A 176 -59.22 76.45 2.83
CA GLU A 176 -59.92 77.05 3.97
C GLU A 176 -59.52 78.53 4.16
N LEU A 177 -58.23 78.85 4.04
CA LEU A 177 -57.73 80.22 4.07
C LEU A 177 -58.34 81.07 2.95
N ALA A 178 -58.37 80.54 1.73
CA ALA A 178 -58.98 81.20 0.56
C ALA A 178 -60.49 81.43 0.72
N THR A 179 -61.17 80.64 1.55
CA THR A 179 -62.62 80.74 1.79
C THR A 179 -62.92 81.79 2.86
N LYS A 180 -62.16 81.80 3.97
CA LYS A 180 -62.23 82.84 5.02
C LYS A 180 -61.98 84.25 4.48
N ILE A 181 -61.08 84.35 3.50
CA ILE A 181 -60.80 85.57 2.75
C ILE A 181 -62.03 86.06 1.98
N ARG A 182 -62.79 85.14 1.36
CA ARG A 182 -63.93 85.46 0.50
C ARG A 182 -65.15 85.95 1.28
N GLU A 183 -65.26 85.58 2.55
CA GLU A 183 -66.41 85.89 3.42
C GLU A 183 -66.32 87.28 4.10
N GLY A 184 -65.28 88.07 3.82
CA GLY A 184 -65.23 89.48 4.23
C GLY A 184 -64.96 89.73 5.72
N ASN A 185 -64.61 88.71 6.50
CA ASN A 185 -64.21 88.81 7.91
C ASN A 185 -62.78 89.35 8.12
N TYR A 186 -62.21 90.02 7.11
CA TYR A 186 -60.86 90.57 7.13
C TYR A 186 -60.89 92.03 6.67
N SER A 187 -60.35 92.91 7.52
CA SER A 187 -60.16 94.34 7.25
C SER A 187 -59.46 94.55 5.90
N LEU A 188 -60.02 95.36 5.01
CA LEU A 188 -59.49 95.62 3.66
C LEU A 188 -58.04 96.15 3.66
N VAL A 189 -57.63 96.84 4.72
CA VAL A 189 -56.26 97.38 4.89
C VAL A 189 -55.29 96.28 5.34
N ASP A 190 -55.72 95.39 6.23
CA ASP A 190 -54.94 94.21 6.61
C ASP A 190 -54.88 93.20 5.46
N TYR A 191 -55.94 93.15 4.66
CA TYR A 191 -56.07 92.30 3.49
C TYR A 191 -55.08 92.70 2.39
N GLU A 192 -54.92 93.99 2.10
CA GLU A 192 -53.98 94.46 1.08
C GLU A 192 -52.52 94.23 1.50
N LYS A 193 -52.22 94.40 2.80
CA LYS A 193 -50.92 94.04 3.38
C LYS A 193 -50.66 92.53 3.31
N GLN A 194 -51.61 91.71 3.72
CA GLN A 194 -51.52 90.25 3.62
C GLN A 194 -51.45 89.77 2.16
N LEU A 195 -52.14 90.43 1.22
CA LEU A 195 -52.05 90.13 -0.21
C LEU A 195 -50.66 90.45 -0.76
N ASN A 196 -50.05 91.55 -0.30
CA ASN A 196 -48.68 91.87 -0.66
C ASN A 196 -47.69 90.88 -0.05
N GLU A 197 -47.87 90.48 1.20
CA GLU A 197 -47.07 89.43 1.85
C GLU A 197 -47.21 88.09 1.12
N VAL A 198 -48.44 87.69 0.74
CA VAL A 198 -48.71 86.47 -0.05
C VAL A 198 -48.14 86.58 -1.45
N ARG A 199 -48.17 87.76 -2.09
CA ARG A 199 -47.52 87.97 -3.40
C ARG A 199 -46.01 87.85 -3.31
N ILE A 200 -45.38 88.47 -2.31
CA ILE A 200 -43.94 88.35 -2.05
C ILE A 200 -43.59 86.89 -1.77
N PHE A 201 -44.37 86.22 -0.93
CA PHE A 201 -44.20 84.80 -0.62
C PHE A 201 -44.36 83.91 -1.85
N ASN A 202 -45.32 84.19 -2.75
CA ASN A 202 -45.48 83.47 -4.01
C ASN A 202 -44.31 83.71 -4.97
N ILE A 203 -43.79 84.95 -5.06
CA ILE A 203 -42.59 85.25 -5.84
C ILE A 203 -41.39 84.48 -5.28
N GLU A 204 -41.21 84.46 -3.95
CA GLU A 204 -40.16 83.66 -3.31
C GLU A 204 -40.34 82.16 -3.57
N LEU A 205 -41.57 81.65 -3.50
CA LEU A 205 -41.89 80.26 -3.81
C LEU A 205 -41.57 79.93 -5.27
N GLU A 206 -41.99 80.75 -6.23
CA GLU A 206 -41.68 80.56 -7.65
C GLU A 206 -40.18 80.59 -7.92
N THR A 207 -39.45 81.47 -7.23
CA THR A 207 -37.98 81.55 -7.35
C THR A 207 -37.34 80.28 -6.80
N LYS A 208 -37.76 79.83 -5.61
CA LYS A 208 -37.33 78.54 -5.02
C LYS A 208 -37.71 77.36 -5.91
N LEU A 209 -38.88 77.39 -6.57
CA LEU A 209 -39.33 76.34 -7.48
C LEU A 209 -38.44 76.28 -8.72
N LYS A 210 -38.11 77.43 -9.33
CA LYS A 210 -37.17 77.51 -10.45
C LYS A 210 -35.77 77.05 -10.08
N ASP A 211 -35.29 77.41 -8.88
CA ASP A 211 -34.00 76.93 -8.38
C ASP A 211 -34.02 75.40 -8.18
N LYS A 212 -35.13 74.85 -7.66
CA LYS A 212 -35.31 73.40 -7.50
C LYS A 212 -35.45 72.66 -8.84
N GLU A 213 -36.13 73.25 -9.82
CA GLU A 213 -36.20 72.71 -11.19
C GLU A 213 -34.82 72.68 -11.84
N LYS A 214 -34.00 73.72 -11.62
CA LYS A 214 -32.62 73.75 -12.08
C LYS A 214 -31.76 72.69 -11.39
N GLU A 215 -31.85 72.57 -10.05
CA GLU A 215 -31.17 71.51 -9.31
C GLU A 215 -31.61 70.11 -9.79
N PHE A 216 -32.90 69.91 -10.03
CA PHE A 216 -33.43 68.65 -10.54
C PHE A 216 -32.90 68.33 -11.93
N LYS A 217 -32.81 69.34 -12.81
CA LYS A 217 -32.22 69.19 -14.14
C LYS A 217 -30.73 68.82 -14.05
N ASP A 218 -29.96 69.53 -13.23
CA ASP A 218 -28.54 69.24 -13.00
C ASP A 218 -28.32 67.83 -12.43
N LEU A 219 -29.22 67.36 -11.55
CA LEU A 219 -29.21 65.99 -11.03
C LEU A 219 -29.59 64.97 -12.11
N SER A 220 -30.57 65.27 -12.96
CA SER A 220 -30.95 64.42 -14.09
C SER A 220 -29.78 64.24 -15.06
N ASP A 221 -29.10 65.33 -15.43
CA ASP A 221 -27.94 65.31 -16.32
C ASP A 221 -26.79 64.50 -15.70
N LYS A 222 -26.58 64.59 -14.38
CA LYS A 222 -25.59 63.75 -13.66
C LYS A 222 -25.96 62.27 -13.66
N ILE A 223 -27.24 61.94 -13.46
CA ILE A 223 -27.72 60.55 -13.51
C ILE A 223 -27.51 59.96 -14.91
N ASP A 224 -27.79 60.73 -15.96
CA ASP A 224 -27.58 60.27 -17.34
C ASP A 224 -26.09 60.13 -17.67
N ALA A 225 -25.22 61.03 -17.17
CA ALA A 225 -23.78 60.86 -17.27
C ALA A 225 -23.25 59.61 -16.52
N GLU A 226 -23.77 59.31 -15.32
CA GLU A 226 -23.43 58.09 -14.58
C GLU A 226 -23.92 56.83 -15.30
N ARG A 227 -25.12 56.87 -15.92
CA ARG A 227 -25.64 55.77 -16.74
C ARG A 227 -24.76 55.51 -17.95
N GLU A 228 -24.31 56.56 -18.65
CA GLU A 228 -23.37 56.42 -19.76
C GLU A 228 -22.03 55.83 -19.29
N GLN A 229 -21.49 56.31 -18.17
CA GLN A 229 -20.26 55.78 -17.60
C GLN A 229 -20.39 54.29 -17.26
N LYS A 230 -21.52 53.90 -16.65
CA LYS A 230 -21.81 52.50 -16.34
C LYS A 230 -21.93 51.65 -17.61
N CYS A 231 -22.59 52.16 -18.64
CA CYS A 231 -22.69 51.48 -19.93
C CYS A 231 -21.30 51.21 -20.53
N ARG A 232 -20.40 52.20 -20.49
CA ARG A 232 -18.99 52.04 -20.93
C ARG A 232 -18.21 51.03 -20.08
N GLN A 233 -18.44 51.00 -18.77
CA GLN A 233 -17.83 49.99 -17.89
C GLN A 233 -18.31 48.57 -18.22
N ASP A 234 -19.60 48.40 -18.46
CA ASP A 234 -20.18 47.11 -18.83
C ASP A 234 -19.66 46.64 -20.20
N GLU A 235 -19.48 47.55 -21.17
CA GLU A 235 -18.83 47.24 -22.45
C GLU A 235 -17.37 46.79 -22.30
N LEU A 236 -16.59 47.47 -21.46
CA LEU A 236 -15.21 47.10 -21.16
C LEU A 236 -15.13 45.73 -20.47
N LYS A 237 -16.04 45.47 -19.52
CA LYS A 237 -16.13 44.18 -18.85
C LYS A 237 -16.47 43.06 -19.83
N ASN A 238 -17.46 43.28 -20.71
CA ASN A 238 -17.81 42.33 -21.75
C ASN A 238 -16.66 42.05 -22.73
N LYS A 239 -15.84 43.05 -23.06
CA LYS A 239 -14.61 42.84 -23.87
C LYS A 239 -13.58 42.00 -23.12
N LEU A 240 -13.35 42.30 -21.84
CA LEU A 240 -12.42 41.54 -21.00
C LEU A 240 -12.86 40.07 -20.85
N ASP A 241 -14.15 39.82 -20.66
CA ASP A 241 -14.70 38.47 -20.54
C ASP A 241 -14.54 37.67 -21.85
N LYS A 242 -14.75 38.31 -23.01
CA LYS A 242 -14.49 37.71 -24.33
C LYS A 242 -13.02 37.38 -24.52
N ASP A 243 -12.11 38.30 -24.18
CA ASP A 243 -10.66 38.08 -24.27
C ASP A 243 -10.21 36.93 -23.36
N GLN A 244 -10.76 36.83 -22.14
CA GLN A 244 -10.51 35.72 -21.23
C GLN A 244 -11.04 34.39 -21.79
N GLU A 245 -12.21 34.38 -22.41
CA GLU A 245 -12.77 33.17 -23.03
C GLU A 245 -11.90 32.70 -24.22
N GLU A 246 -11.41 33.63 -25.04
CA GLU A 246 -10.47 33.32 -26.12
C GLU A 246 -9.14 32.77 -25.61
N ARG A 247 -8.58 33.33 -24.53
CA ARG A 247 -7.39 32.76 -23.87
C ARG A 247 -7.64 31.34 -23.39
N ARG A 248 -8.77 31.07 -22.73
CA ARG A 248 -9.15 29.73 -22.29
C ARG A 248 -9.30 28.75 -23.46
N LYS A 249 -9.82 29.21 -24.61
CA LYS A 249 -9.90 28.40 -25.84
C LYS A 249 -8.51 28.09 -26.40
N LYS A 250 -7.61 29.09 -26.47
CA LYS A 250 -6.22 28.90 -26.89
C LYS A 250 -5.46 27.91 -25.98
N GLU A 251 -5.58 28.06 -24.66
CA GLU A 251 -4.98 27.13 -23.69
C GLU A 251 -5.52 25.70 -23.84
N LYS A 252 -6.82 25.53 -24.10
CA LYS A 252 -7.41 24.20 -24.37
C LYS A 252 -6.82 23.57 -25.63
N ILE A 253 -6.67 24.33 -26.71
CA ILE A 253 -6.08 23.88 -27.97
C ILE A 253 -4.60 23.52 -27.75
N GLU A 254 -3.85 24.34 -27.03
CA GLU A 254 -2.45 24.08 -26.71
C GLU A 254 -2.28 22.81 -25.86
N ARG A 255 -3.10 22.64 -24.81
CA ARG A 255 -3.12 21.40 -24.02
C ARG A 255 -3.47 20.17 -24.86
N GLN A 256 -4.39 20.31 -25.81
CA GLN A 256 -4.69 19.23 -26.76
C GLN A 256 -3.49 18.94 -27.65
N ALA A 257 -2.83 19.94 -28.23
CA ALA A 257 -1.64 19.77 -29.04
C ALA A 257 -0.50 19.09 -28.26
N GLN A 258 -0.27 19.49 -27.00
CA GLN A 258 0.70 18.86 -26.11
C GLN A 258 0.36 17.39 -25.82
N LYS A 259 -0.92 17.06 -25.57
CA LYS A 259 -1.37 15.67 -25.42
C LYS A 259 -1.15 14.84 -26.68
N THR A 260 -1.41 15.41 -27.86
CA THR A 260 -1.19 14.72 -29.14
C THR A 260 0.30 14.50 -29.39
N ALA A 261 1.15 15.48 -29.07
CA ALA A 261 2.61 15.35 -29.16
C ALA A 261 3.15 14.28 -28.19
N ALA A 262 2.67 14.26 -26.94
CA ALA A 262 3.04 13.24 -25.95
C ALA A 262 2.64 11.83 -26.41
N ARG A 263 1.41 11.66 -26.93
CA ARG A 263 0.96 10.38 -27.51
C ARG A 263 1.83 9.94 -28.69
N LYS A 264 2.28 10.87 -29.52
CA LYS A 264 3.18 10.55 -30.63
C LYS A 264 4.53 10.02 -30.13
N LEU A 265 5.10 10.64 -29.10
CA LEU A 265 6.33 10.15 -28.45
C LEU A 265 6.14 8.76 -27.82
N GLU A 266 5.01 8.51 -27.16
CA GLU A 266 4.67 7.18 -26.62
C GLU A 266 4.58 6.13 -27.72
N ILE A 267 3.92 6.45 -28.85
CA ILE A 267 3.83 5.55 -30.01
C ILE A 267 5.22 5.25 -30.59
N ASP A 268 6.07 6.26 -30.75
CA ASP A 268 7.43 6.10 -31.25
C ASP A 268 8.29 5.22 -30.29
N GLU A 269 8.09 5.34 -28.98
CA GLU A 269 8.74 4.50 -27.97
C GLU A 269 8.25 3.05 -28.03
N ILE A 270 6.94 2.83 -28.19
CA ILE A 270 6.37 1.49 -28.39
C ILE A 270 6.92 0.85 -29.66
N GLN A 271 7.00 1.58 -30.77
CA GLN A 271 7.57 1.08 -32.01
C GLN A 271 9.05 0.70 -31.87
N LYS A 272 9.84 1.50 -31.15
CA LYS A 272 11.23 1.14 -30.83
C LYS A 272 11.32 -0.16 -30.02
N LYS A 273 10.47 -0.31 -28.99
CA LYS A 273 10.40 -1.53 -28.17
C LYS A 273 9.99 -2.75 -29.01
N GLU A 274 9.03 -2.58 -29.91
CA GLU A 274 8.58 -3.63 -30.83
C GLU A 274 9.70 -4.07 -31.78
N ILE A 275 10.45 -3.12 -32.35
CA ILE A 275 11.63 -3.42 -33.18
C ILE A 275 12.67 -4.19 -32.38
N THR A 276 12.98 -3.77 -31.14
CA THR A 276 13.95 -4.49 -30.28
C THR A 276 13.47 -5.89 -29.94
N ALA A 277 12.19 -6.08 -29.59
CA ALA A 277 11.62 -7.39 -29.29
C ALA A 277 11.64 -8.31 -30.52
N ARG A 278 11.35 -7.77 -31.71
CA ARG A 278 11.41 -8.52 -32.96
C ARG A 278 12.83 -8.96 -33.31
N ASN A 279 13.83 -8.12 -33.02
CA ASN A 279 15.24 -8.46 -33.22
C ASN A 279 15.70 -9.53 -32.22
N GLU A 280 15.29 -9.43 -30.95
CA GLU A 280 15.56 -10.46 -29.93
C GLU A 280 14.93 -11.80 -30.34
N GLN A 281 13.68 -11.78 -30.81
CA GLN A 281 12.97 -12.96 -31.31
C GLN A 281 13.71 -13.60 -32.48
N LYS A 282 14.21 -12.81 -33.44
CA LYS A 282 15.05 -13.32 -34.53
C LYS A 282 16.32 -13.98 -33.99
N ARG A 283 17.03 -13.36 -33.03
CA ARG A 283 18.23 -13.93 -32.41
C ARG A 283 17.93 -15.29 -31.76
N LEU A 284 16.83 -15.39 -31.02
CA LEU A 284 16.40 -16.65 -30.39
C LEU A 284 16.05 -17.73 -31.42
N ILE A 285 15.45 -17.36 -32.55
CA ILE A 285 15.19 -18.29 -33.66
C ILE A 285 16.50 -18.79 -34.27
N ASP A 286 17.46 -17.90 -34.51
CA ASP A 286 18.77 -18.26 -35.07
C ASP A 286 19.59 -19.15 -34.10
N GLU A 287 19.54 -18.85 -32.80
CA GLU A 287 20.10 -19.69 -31.74
C GLU A 287 19.44 -21.08 -31.73
N SER A 288 18.10 -21.14 -31.86
CA SER A 288 17.37 -22.41 -31.92
C SER A 288 17.74 -23.24 -33.14
N ILE A 289 17.91 -22.62 -34.31
CA ILE A 289 18.37 -23.29 -35.54
C ILE A 289 19.78 -23.85 -35.34
N THR A 290 20.66 -23.08 -34.69
CA THR A 290 22.04 -23.50 -34.41
C THR A 290 22.08 -24.69 -33.44
N LEU A 291 21.29 -24.64 -32.37
CA LEU A 291 21.17 -25.75 -31.41
C LEU A 291 20.59 -27.00 -32.07
N LYS A 292 19.59 -26.86 -32.95
CA LYS A 292 19.04 -27.99 -33.71
C LYS A 292 20.10 -28.64 -34.60
N LYS A 293 20.90 -27.84 -35.32
CA LYS A 293 22.03 -28.36 -36.12
C LYS A 293 23.04 -29.10 -35.25
N GLY A 294 23.45 -28.52 -34.12
CA GLY A 294 24.37 -29.16 -33.19
C GLY A 294 23.82 -30.49 -32.64
N LEU A 295 22.52 -30.57 -32.38
CA LEU A 295 21.86 -31.79 -31.90
C LEU A 295 21.74 -32.84 -33.02
N GLU A 296 21.54 -32.43 -34.27
CA GLU A 296 21.58 -33.30 -35.45
C GLU A 296 22.98 -33.90 -35.64
N ASP A 297 24.02 -33.10 -35.48
CA ASP A 297 25.41 -33.54 -35.61
C ASP A 297 25.80 -34.48 -34.45
N GLN A 298 25.37 -34.19 -33.22
CA GLN A 298 25.53 -35.13 -32.09
C GLN A 298 24.82 -36.47 -32.34
N LYS A 299 23.62 -36.46 -32.94
CA LYS A 299 22.92 -37.70 -33.32
C LYS A 299 23.71 -38.50 -34.36
N LYS A 300 24.35 -37.84 -35.34
CA LYS A 300 25.21 -38.53 -36.31
C LYS A 300 26.41 -39.17 -35.65
N VAL A 301 27.10 -38.45 -34.76
CA VAL A 301 28.23 -38.98 -33.99
C VAL A 301 27.79 -40.19 -33.16
N ALA A 302 26.68 -40.07 -32.41
CA ALA A 302 26.15 -41.19 -31.62
C ALA A 302 25.75 -42.39 -32.48
N GLN A 303 25.25 -42.16 -33.70
CA GLN A 303 24.92 -43.23 -34.64
C GLN A 303 26.18 -43.92 -35.22
N GLU A 304 27.25 -43.16 -35.46
CA GLU A 304 28.55 -43.70 -35.87
C GLU A 304 29.22 -44.51 -34.75
N GLU A 305 29.20 -44.00 -33.51
CA GLU A 305 29.66 -44.74 -32.33
C GLU A 305 28.88 -46.04 -32.16
N LYS A 306 27.54 -46.00 -32.30
CA LYS A 306 26.70 -47.19 -32.25
C LYS A 306 27.11 -48.23 -33.30
N LYS A 307 27.39 -47.81 -34.54
CA LYS A 307 27.89 -48.72 -35.58
C LYS A 307 29.24 -49.34 -35.20
N MET A 308 30.17 -48.55 -34.66
CA MET A 308 31.44 -49.08 -34.17
C MET A 308 31.26 -50.12 -33.06
N TYR A 309 30.36 -49.86 -32.11
CA TYR A 309 30.05 -50.83 -31.05
C TYR A 309 29.42 -52.10 -31.62
N GLU A 310 28.49 -52.01 -32.57
CA GLU A 310 27.89 -53.18 -33.24
C GLU A 310 28.94 -54.01 -33.99
N GLU A 311 29.89 -53.37 -34.68
CA GLU A 311 31.02 -54.06 -35.33
C GLU A 311 31.96 -54.74 -34.33
N MET A 312 32.22 -54.09 -33.19
CA MET A 312 33.04 -54.64 -32.13
C MET A 312 32.38 -55.88 -31.51
N VAL A 313 31.07 -55.83 -31.26
CA VAL A 313 30.29 -56.96 -30.77
C VAL A 313 30.36 -58.14 -31.75
N LYS A 314 30.18 -57.90 -33.05
CA LYS A 314 30.32 -58.95 -34.08
C LYS A 314 31.71 -59.60 -34.09
N LYS A 315 32.78 -58.81 -33.91
CA LYS A 315 34.15 -59.34 -33.79
C LYS A 315 34.31 -60.23 -32.56
N LEU A 316 33.74 -59.82 -31.42
CA LEU A 316 33.77 -60.62 -30.19
C LEU A 316 32.97 -61.92 -30.33
N GLU A 317 31.82 -61.89 -31.00
CA GLU A 317 31.03 -63.09 -31.29
C GLU A 317 31.78 -64.06 -32.20
N ALA A 318 32.45 -63.57 -33.24
CA ALA A 318 33.28 -64.38 -34.13
C ALA A 318 34.45 -65.05 -33.38
N LEU A 319 35.14 -64.31 -32.51
CA LEU A 319 36.18 -64.86 -31.63
C LEU A 319 35.62 -65.90 -30.66
N GLY A 320 34.41 -65.69 -30.15
CA GLY A 320 33.70 -66.68 -29.33
C GLY A 320 33.43 -67.99 -30.07
N GLN A 321 33.01 -67.91 -31.34
CA GLN A 321 32.79 -69.08 -32.20
C GLN A 321 34.11 -69.81 -32.53
N GLU A 322 35.17 -69.06 -32.84
CA GLU A 322 36.50 -69.64 -33.11
C GLU A 322 37.03 -70.40 -31.88
N ASN A 323 36.94 -69.79 -30.69
CA ASN A 323 37.33 -70.44 -29.44
C ASN A 323 36.49 -71.70 -29.17
N SER A 324 35.19 -71.68 -29.47
CA SER A 324 34.32 -72.86 -29.34
C SER A 324 34.77 -74.01 -30.24
N LEU A 325 35.15 -73.71 -31.49
CA LEU A 325 35.67 -74.71 -32.42
C LEU A 325 37.01 -75.30 -31.95
N ARG A 326 37.89 -74.44 -31.44
CA ARG A 326 39.21 -74.83 -30.94
C ARG A 326 39.12 -75.71 -29.71
N ILE A 327 38.16 -75.44 -28.82
CA ILE A 327 37.84 -76.31 -27.69
C ILE A 327 37.41 -77.70 -28.19
N LYS A 328 36.53 -77.77 -29.21
CA LYS A 328 36.09 -79.06 -29.80
C LYS A 328 37.24 -79.84 -30.48
N GLU A 329 38.20 -79.15 -31.09
CA GLU A 329 39.40 -79.80 -31.65
C GLU A 329 40.33 -80.36 -30.57
N LEU A 330 40.52 -79.61 -29.47
CA LEU A 330 41.28 -80.08 -28.32
C LEU A 330 40.61 -81.30 -27.67
N GLU A 331 39.28 -81.31 -27.55
CA GLU A 331 38.51 -82.47 -27.07
C GLU A 331 38.69 -83.70 -27.97
N LYS A 332 38.69 -83.54 -29.30
CA LYS A 332 38.97 -84.64 -30.25
C LYS A 332 40.41 -85.17 -30.11
N SER A 333 41.38 -84.27 -29.95
CA SER A 333 42.78 -84.63 -29.76
C SER A 333 43.00 -85.39 -28.45
N LEU A 334 42.31 -84.96 -27.38
CA LEU A 334 42.32 -85.65 -26.08
C LEU A 334 41.74 -87.06 -26.18
N LYS A 335 40.68 -87.24 -26.99
CA LYS A 335 40.04 -88.53 -27.25
C LYS A 335 40.98 -89.50 -27.99
N ASN A 336 41.66 -89.02 -29.03
CA ASN A 336 42.62 -89.83 -29.78
C ASN A 336 43.82 -90.28 -28.90
N CYS A 337 44.30 -89.42 -28.00
CA CYS A 337 45.38 -89.77 -27.07
C CYS A 337 44.96 -90.87 -26.07
N ASN A 338 43.70 -90.87 -25.65
CA ASN A 338 43.15 -91.94 -24.81
C ASN A 338 43.02 -93.28 -25.56
N ASP A 339 42.70 -93.26 -26.85
CA ASP A 339 42.58 -94.48 -27.68
C ASP A 339 43.96 -95.11 -28.01
N GLU A 340 45.02 -94.29 -28.17
CA GLU A 340 46.41 -94.78 -28.25
C GLU A 340 46.91 -95.39 -26.93
N CYS A 341 46.51 -94.84 -25.79
CA CYS A 341 46.79 -95.44 -24.48
C CYS A 341 46.09 -96.80 -24.28
N ALA A 342 44.93 -97.02 -24.91
CA ALA A 342 44.19 -98.28 -24.83
C ALA A 342 44.84 -99.41 -25.66
N THR A 343 45.38 -99.08 -26.84
CA THR A 343 46.04 -100.05 -27.74
C THR A 343 47.39 -100.52 -27.20
N LEU A 344 48.15 -99.66 -26.51
CA LEU A 344 49.40 -100.04 -25.84
C LEU A 344 49.21 -101.00 -24.65
N ARG A 345 48.01 -101.00 -24.02
CA ARG A 345 47.68 -101.95 -22.94
C ARG A 345 47.39 -103.37 -23.46
N GLN A 346 46.80 -103.51 -24.63
CA GLN A 346 46.45 -104.82 -25.22
C GLN A 346 47.68 -105.58 -25.75
N VAL A 347 48.70 -104.88 -26.25
CA VAL A 347 49.96 -105.50 -26.73
C VAL A 347 50.83 -106.05 -25.58
N LYS A 348 50.65 -105.54 -24.36
CA LYS A 348 51.40 -105.99 -23.17
C LYS A 348 50.82 -107.29 -22.59
N GLU A 349 49.49 -107.44 -22.57
CA GLU A 349 48.79 -108.62 -22.01
C GLU A 349 48.96 -109.92 -22.84
N GLU A 350 49.26 -109.84 -24.13
CA GLU A 350 49.51 -111.03 -24.97
C GLU A 350 50.94 -111.59 -24.82
N ARG A 351 51.90 -110.77 -24.39
CA ARG A 351 53.30 -111.20 -24.14
C ARG A 351 53.46 -111.93 -22.81
N ASP A 352 52.68 -111.53 -21.79
CA ASP A 352 52.78 -112.06 -20.43
C ASP A 352 52.07 -113.43 -20.27
N LYS A 353 51.09 -113.77 -21.11
CA LYS A 353 50.38 -115.07 -21.08
C LYS A 353 51.20 -116.29 -21.55
N LYS A 354 52.31 -116.11 -22.28
CA LYS A 354 53.19 -117.21 -22.73
C LYS A 354 54.37 -117.50 -21.78
N VAL A 355 54.62 -116.63 -20.80
CA VAL A 355 55.73 -116.76 -19.83
C VAL A 355 55.24 -117.31 -18.48
N GLU A 356 53.97 -117.05 -18.12
CA GLU A 356 53.38 -117.42 -16.82
C GLU A 356 53.05 -118.93 -16.69
N GLU A 357 52.85 -119.65 -17.81
CA GLU A 357 52.52 -121.09 -17.80
C GLU A 357 53.73 -122.01 -17.51
N LYS A 358 54.96 -121.50 -17.67
CA LYS A 358 56.21 -122.20 -17.31
C LYS A 358 56.70 -121.93 -15.88
N ARG A 359 56.13 -120.96 -15.15
CA ARG A 359 56.46 -120.62 -13.75
C ARG A 359 55.57 -121.32 -12.71
N ARG A 360 54.31 -121.64 -13.04
CA ARG A 360 53.34 -122.33 -12.16
C ARG A 360 53.71 -123.77 -11.75
N LYS A 361 54.78 -124.37 -12.25
CA LYS A 361 55.28 -125.71 -11.82
C LYS A 361 56.50 -125.68 -10.88
N LYS A 362 57.00 -124.49 -10.49
CA LYS A 362 58.15 -124.36 -9.56
C LYS A 362 57.91 -123.48 -8.33
N GLU A 363 56.80 -122.75 -8.24
CA GLU A 363 56.51 -121.82 -7.13
C GLU A 363 55.51 -122.36 -6.08
N GLU A 364 54.95 -123.57 -6.27
CA GLU A 364 54.02 -124.19 -5.31
C GLU A 364 54.74 -124.95 -4.15
N GLU A 365 56.07 -125.07 -4.21
CA GLU A 365 56.91 -125.75 -3.21
C GLU A 365 57.65 -124.79 -2.26
N GLU A 366 57.83 -123.51 -2.64
CA GLU A 366 58.48 -122.49 -1.81
C GLU A 366 57.51 -121.66 -0.94
N LYS A 367 56.20 -121.78 -1.18
CA LYS A 367 55.15 -121.08 -0.42
C LYS A 367 54.89 -121.68 0.97
N ARG A 368 55.49 -122.84 1.29
CA ARG A 368 55.41 -123.49 2.62
C ARG A 368 56.51 -123.06 3.61
N LYS A 369 57.50 -122.25 3.20
CA LYS A 369 58.61 -121.81 4.07
C LYS A 369 58.68 -120.30 4.32
N ARG A 370 57.77 -119.50 3.75
CA ARG A 370 57.69 -118.04 3.98
C ARG A 370 56.51 -117.61 4.87
N ASP A 371 55.54 -118.49 5.11
CA ASP A 371 54.37 -118.20 5.94
C ASP A 371 54.64 -118.27 7.46
N GLU A 372 55.83 -118.71 7.91
CA GLU A 372 56.23 -118.71 9.34
C GLU A 372 57.08 -117.49 9.76
N GLU A 373 57.63 -116.71 8.82
CA GLU A 373 58.45 -115.52 9.12
C GLU A 373 57.68 -114.19 8.99
N GLU A 374 56.52 -114.17 8.33
CA GLU A 374 55.69 -112.97 8.12
C GLU A 374 54.72 -112.65 9.28
N GLU A 375 54.52 -113.57 10.24
CA GLU A 375 53.66 -113.37 11.41
C GLU A 375 54.37 -112.64 12.58
N ILE A 376 55.70 -112.66 12.62
CA ILE A 376 56.51 -111.96 13.65
C ILE A 376 56.74 -110.47 13.26
N ILE A 377 56.73 -110.14 11.97
CA ILE A 377 56.93 -108.77 11.46
C ILE A 377 55.63 -107.93 11.46
N ARG A 378 54.44 -108.56 11.34
CA ARG A 378 53.16 -107.84 11.46
C ARG A 378 52.89 -107.29 12.86
N LYS A 379 53.36 -107.95 13.93
CA LYS A 379 53.20 -107.48 15.32
C LYS A 379 54.12 -106.30 15.68
N GLN A 380 55.25 -106.10 14.98
CA GLN A 380 56.15 -104.96 15.22
C GLN A 380 55.81 -103.70 14.39
N VAL A 381 55.02 -103.84 13.32
CA VAL A 381 54.59 -102.71 12.45
C VAL A 381 53.24 -102.11 12.90
N GLU A 382 52.39 -102.87 13.59
CA GLU A 382 51.12 -102.40 14.14
C GLU A 382 51.29 -101.58 15.44
N GLU A 383 52.35 -101.82 16.21
CA GLU A 383 52.72 -101.02 17.39
C GLU A 383 53.35 -99.67 17.01
N LYS A 384 54.10 -99.62 15.90
CA LYS A 384 54.71 -98.39 15.37
C LYS A 384 53.69 -97.46 14.70
N LYS A 385 52.60 -98.00 14.14
CA LYS A 385 51.47 -97.22 13.59
C LYS A 385 50.56 -96.63 14.67
N ARG A 386 50.39 -97.28 15.83
CA ARG A 386 49.64 -96.70 16.97
C ARG A 386 50.39 -95.52 17.63
N LEU A 387 51.73 -95.54 17.65
CA LEU A 387 52.54 -94.44 18.20
C LEU A 387 52.62 -93.22 17.27
N ASP A 388 52.67 -93.41 15.94
CA ASP A 388 52.67 -92.29 14.97
C ASP A 388 51.29 -91.62 14.80
N GLU A 389 50.19 -92.33 15.11
CA GLU A 389 48.82 -91.78 15.08
C GLU A 389 48.48 -91.01 16.37
N GLU A 390 48.99 -91.44 17.54
CA GLU A 390 48.93 -90.65 18.78
C GLU A 390 49.79 -89.36 18.72
N GLU A 391 50.90 -89.34 17.99
CA GLU A 391 51.73 -88.14 17.83
C GLU A 391 51.10 -87.09 16.89
N ARG A 392 50.36 -87.55 15.86
CA ARG A 392 49.61 -86.64 14.95
C ARG A 392 48.34 -86.07 15.59
N GLU A 393 47.67 -86.81 16.47
CA GLU A 393 46.56 -86.26 17.27
C GLU A 393 47.04 -85.27 18.35
N ARG A 394 48.23 -85.46 18.94
CA ARG A 394 48.82 -84.48 19.87
C ARG A 394 49.24 -83.19 19.17
N LYS A 395 49.83 -83.25 17.97
CA LYS A 395 50.21 -82.05 17.19
C LYS A 395 49.00 -81.27 16.66
N MET A 396 47.91 -81.94 16.25
CA MET A 396 46.65 -81.24 15.88
C MET A 396 45.88 -80.68 17.08
N LYS A 397 45.94 -81.29 18.27
CA LYS A 397 45.38 -80.71 19.51
C LYS A 397 46.20 -79.54 20.05
N GLU A 398 47.51 -79.49 19.78
CA GLU A 398 48.41 -78.41 20.23
C GLU A 398 48.38 -77.17 19.31
N GLU A 399 48.19 -77.36 17.99
CA GLU A 399 47.93 -76.24 17.05
C GLU A 399 46.53 -75.64 17.20
N LYS A 400 45.53 -76.45 17.55
CA LYS A 400 44.16 -75.96 17.81
C LYS A 400 44.07 -75.21 19.16
N LYS A 401 44.82 -75.63 20.19
CA LYS A 401 44.97 -74.87 21.45
C LYS A 401 45.68 -73.53 21.27
N LYS A 402 46.68 -73.42 20.40
CA LYS A 402 47.37 -72.14 20.14
C LYS A 402 46.51 -71.13 19.36
N ARG A 403 45.67 -71.59 18.42
CA ARG A 403 44.70 -70.69 17.74
C ARG A 403 43.54 -70.27 18.63
N ASP A 404 43.01 -71.18 19.45
CA ASP A 404 41.92 -70.86 20.39
C ASP A 404 42.39 -69.97 21.58
N GLU A 405 43.68 -69.97 21.95
CA GLU A 405 44.26 -69.05 22.96
C GLU A 405 44.62 -67.66 22.39
N GLU A 406 45.03 -67.56 21.11
CA GLU A 406 45.33 -66.27 20.47
C GLU A 406 44.05 -65.50 20.08
N GLU A 407 42.97 -66.21 19.76
CA GLU A 407 41.65 -65.63 19.50
C GLU A 407 40.91 -65.27 20.81
N LYS A 408 41.09 -66.05 21.89
CA LYS A 408 40.61 -65.67 23.23
C LYS A 408 41.39 -64.52 23.86
N LYS A 409 42.71 -64.38 23.64
CA LYS A 409 43.46 -63.20 24.09
C LYS A 409 43.04 -61.92 23.37
N LYS A 410 42.74 -61.97 22.06
CA LYS A 410 42.24 -60.79 21.31
C LYS A 410 40.80 -60.40 21.66
N ILE A 411 39.95 -61.37 22.01
CA ILE A 411 38.58 -61.12 22.48
C ILE A 411 38.56 -60.64 23.95
N GLU A 412 39.42 -61.16 24.83
CA GLU A 412 39.58 -60.69 26.21
C GLU A 412 40.23 -59.30 26.27
N GLU A 413 41.20 -58.97 25.41
CA GLU A 413 41.84 -57.65 25.34
C GLU A 413 40.90 -56.56 24.75
N GLN A 414 39.93 -56.94 23.90
CA GLN A 414 38.82 -56.06 23.50
C GLN A 414 37.70 -55.97 24.54
N ARG A 415 37.49 -57.00 25.38
CA ARG A 415 36.57 -56.96 26.53
C ARG A 415 37.12 -56.12 27.67
N ILE A 416 38.40 -56.24 28.02
CA ILE A 416 39.07 -55.45 29.05
C ILE A 416 39.16 -53.97 28.63
N LYS A 417 39.40 -53.66 27.34
CA LYS A 417 39.32 -52.26 26.86
C LYS A 417 37.91 -51.68 26.91
N LYS A 418 36.86 -52.46 26.65
CA LYS A 418 35.46 -52.01 26.77
C LYS A 418 34.98 -51.92 28.23
N GLU A 419 35.36 -52.86 29.10
CA GLU A 419 35.07 -52.83 30.54
C GLU A 419 35.87 -51.72 31.27
N GLU A 420 37.09 -51.38 30.82
CA GLU A 420 37.87 -50.25 31.37
C GLU A 420 37.36 -48.88 30.86
N GLU A 421 36.80 -48.81 29.65
CA GLU A 421 36.17 -47.61 29.11
C GLU A 421 34.75 -47.38 29.70
N GLU A 422 34.01 -48.45 30.04
CA GLU A 422 32.78 -48.38 30.84
C GLU A 422 33.05 -48.11 32.33
N ARG A 423 34.12 -48.68 32.94
CA ARG A 423 34.55 -48.31 34.31
C ARG A 423 35.02 -46.87 34.40
N LYS A 424 35.73 -46.33 33.40
CA LYS A 424 36.10 -44.90 33.37
C LYS A 424 34.89 -44.00 33.19
N LYS A 425 33.87 -44.39 32.41
CA LYS A 425 32.61 -43.64 32.32
C LYS A 425 31.77 -43.72 33.61
N GLN A 426 31.76 -44.85 34.31
CA GLN A 426 31.09 -45.00 35.61
C GLN A 426 31.86 -44.36 36.78
N GLU A 427 33.20 -44.32 36.76
CA GLU A 427 34.03 -43.55 37.72
C GLU A 427 33.99 -42.04 37.46
N GLU A 428 33.80 -41.60 36.21
CA GLU A 428 33.65 -40.18 35.86
C GLU A 428 32.22 -39.65 36.12
N GLU A 429 31.18 -40.50 36.00
CA GLU A 429 29.82 -40.21 36.51
C GLU A 429 29.70 -40.36 38.04
N GLY A 430 30.51 -41.22 38.67
CA GLY A 430 30.64 -41.33 40.13
C GLY A 430 31.39 -40.14 40.75
N ARG A 431 32.46 -39.65 40.10
CA ARG A 431 33.20 -38.44 40.53
C ARG A 431 32.40 -37.15 40.36
N LYS A 432 31.46 -37.07 39.41
CA LYS A 432 30.55 -35.92 39.26
C LYS A 432 29.42 -35.91 40.31
N LYS A 433 28.98 -37.07 40.81
CA LYS A 433 28.03 -37.15 41.94
C LYS A 433 28.68 -36.91 43.30
N ILE A 434 29.95 -37.30 43.49
CA ILE A 434 30.71 -37.02 44.72
C ILE A 434 31.14 -35.53 44.80
N GLN A 435 31.44 -34.88 43.66
CA GLN A 435 31.69 -33.42 43.63
C GLN A 435 30.43 -32.54 43.80
N GLU A 436 29.22 -33.08 43.62
CA GLU A 436 27.96 -32.38 43.94
C GLU A 436 27.47 -32.64 45.38
N GLU A 437 27.87 -33.73 46.03
CA GLU A 437 27.59 -33.99 47.45
C GLU A 437 28.59 -33.30 48.40
N ASP A 438 29.87 -33.15 48.03
CA ASP A 438 30.85 -32.39 48.84
C ASP A 438 30.62 -30.87 48.79
N LYS A 439 29.99 -30.34 47.71
CA LYS A 439 29.53 -28.94 47.66
C LYS A 439 28.25 -28.67 48.47
N LYS A 440 27.51 -29.71 48.87
CA LYS A 440 26.34 -29.60 49.78
C LYS A 440 26.69 -29.81 51.26
N ARG A 441 27.78 -30.52 51.58
CA ARG A 441 28.30 -30.62 52.97
C ARG A 441 29.06 -29.37 53.43
N ASP A 442 29.76 -28.66 52.54
CA ASP A 442 30.44 -27.39 52.87
C ASP A 442 29.49 -26.18 53.02
N GLU A 443 28.22 -26.29 52.59
CA GLU A 443 27.18 -25.29 52.84
C GLU A 443 26.27 -25.61 54.05
N GLU A 444 26.27 -26.85 54.56
CA GLU A 444 25.57 -27.23 55.81
C GLU A 444 26.46 -27.11 57.07
N GLU A 445 27.79 -27.26 56.98
CA GLU A 445 28.71 -27.03 58.12
C GLU A 445 28.96 -25.55 58.44
N LYS A 446 28.44 -24.61 57.63
CA LYS A 446 28.43 -23.16 57.95
C LYS A 446 27.10 -22.64 58.51
N LYS A 447 26.10 -23.49 58.75
CA LYS A 447 24.78 -23.08 59.28
C LYS A 447 24.34 -23.71 60.61
N ILE A 448 25.10 -24.66 61.19
CA ILE A 448 24.73 -25.26 62.50
C ILE A 448 25.96 -25.45 63.42
N GLN A 449 26.64 -24.35 63.79
CA GLN A 449 27.32 -24.19 65.09
C GLN A 449 27.76 -22.73 65.36
N GLY A 450 26.96 -21.78 64.88
CA GLY A 450 26.92 -20.41 65.40
C GLY A 450 25.67 -20.26 66.26
N ASN A 451 25.88 -19.97 67.55
CA ASN A 451 24.88 -19.59 68.55
C ASN A 451 24.05 -20.69 69.21
N GLN A 452 24.65 -21.36 70.20
CA GLN A 452 24.10 -21.24 71.55
C GLN A 452 25.24 -20.78 72.49
N GLY A 453 25.16 -19.50 72.86
CA GLY A 453 25.99 -18.93 73.90
C GLY A 453 25.37 -19.10 75.29
N ALA A 454 26.14 -18.61 76.25
CA ALA A 454 25.75 -18.28 77.63
C ALA A 454 25.68 -19.43 78.64
N GLY A 455 26.79 -19.59 79.38
CA GLY A 455 26.83 -19.02 80.73
C GLY A 455 26.87 -20.00 81.91
N MET A 456 27.86 -19.74 82.77
CA MET A 456 27.74 -19.76 84.25
C MET A 456 27.73 -21.12 84.98
N ARG A 457 28.82 -21.46 85.69
CA ARG A 457 29.05 -21.22 87.16
C ARG A 457 29.93 -22.30 87.84
N TYR A 458 30.84 -21.80 88.69
CA TYR A 458 31.42 -22.31 89.95
C TYR A 458 31.77 -23.81 90.02
N LEU A 459 33.04 -24.18 90.20
CA LEU A 459 33.84 -24.10 91.44
C LEU A 459 35.32 -24.32 91.14
#